data_AF-A0A1M7YS72-F1
#
_entry.id   AF-A0A1M7YS72-F1
#
_cell.length_a   1.000
_cell.length_b   1.000
_cell.length_c   1.000
_cell.angle_alpha   90.00
_cell.angle_beta   90.00
_cell.angle_gamma   90.00
#
_symmetry.space_group_name_H-M   'P 1'
#
loop_
_entity.id
_entity.type
_entity.pdbx_description
1 polymer ?
#
loop_
_entity_poly.entity_id
_entity_poly.type
_entity_poly.pdbx_seq_one_letter_code
_entity_poly.pdbx_strand_id
1 'polypeptide(L)'
;MRLRKQQSGVSILEFTLLATSVLLVLFSVIEMGRYVYSLQMANDITRKVARMGVVCHVSDKDDLAALAIQNYAPAGFTASNLIIEYLDQSGQAVSINAGMSSDDYNDAYATIKFVRVRVSNYQYQLIGFLSFLAEGGVILLPDMETTLPIESLGVIRPTLAHPESRHTDC
;
A
#
# COMPACT_ATOMS: atom_id res chain seq x y z
N MET A 1 39.23 -17.09 -59.54
CA MET A 1 38.61 -18.11 -58.66
C MET A 1 37.98 -17.37 -57.47
N ARG A 2 36.65 -17.23 -57.43
CA ARG A 2 35.95 -16.53 -56.32
C ARG A 2 35.75 -17.52 -55.18
N LEU A 3 36.52 -17.37 -54.09
CA LEU A 3 36.31 -18.14 -52.86
C LEU A 3 34.97 -17.74 -52.24
N ARG A 4 33.99 -18.65 -52.32
CA ARG A 4 32.68 -18.47 -51.69
C ARG A 4 32.88 -18.69 -50.19
N LYS A 5 32.92 -17.61 -49.40
CA LYS A 5 32.96 -17.70 -47.94
C LYS A 5 31.68 -18.40 -47.46
N GLN A 6 31.82 -19.59 -46.85
CA GLN A 6 30.74 -20.22 -46.12
C GLN A 6 30.57 -19.47 -44.79
N GLN A 7 29.43 -18.80 -44.62
CA GLN A 7 29.07 -18.24 -43.31
C GLN A 7 28.44 -19.34 -42.47
N SER A 8 29.23 -19.95 -41.60
CA SER A 8 28.75 -20.82 -40.54
C SER A 8 28.22 -19.96 -39.38
N GLY A 9 27.13 -20.39 -38.74
CA GLY A 9 26.61 -19.77 -37.52
C GLY A 9 25.47 -18.75 -37.69
N VAL A 10 25.04 -18.43 -38.91
CA VAL A 10 23.90 -17.52 -39.15
C VAL A 10 22.60 -18.07 -38.53
N SER A 11 22.36 -19.37 -38.65
CA SER A 11 21.17 -20.01 -38.07
C SER A 11 21.14 -19.98 -36.54
N ILE A 12 22.31 -19.94 -35.89
CA ILE A 12 22.38 -19.79 -34.42
C ILE A 12 21.97 -18.37 -34.03
N LEU A 13 22.45 -17.35 -34.77
CA LEU A 13 22.07 -15.96 -34.52
C LEU A 13 20.57 -15.73 -34.72
N GLU A 14 19.99 -16.23 -35.81
CA GLU A 14 18.54 -16.15 -36.07
C GLU A 14 17.73 -16.81 -34.95
N PHE A 15 18.13 -18.02 -34.52
CA PHE A 15 17.45 -18.72 -33.43
C PHE A 15 17.58 -17.97 -32.10
N THR A 16 18.77 -17.49 -31.74
CA THR A 16 18.96 -16.74 -30.48
C THR A 16 18.18 -15.43 -30.47
N LEU A 17 18.08 -14.73 -31.60
CA LEU A 17 17.30 -13.49 -31.71
C LEU A 17 15.80 -13.75 -31.52
N LEU A 18 15.28 -14.80 -32.15
CA LEU A 18 13.89 -15.22 -31.98
C LEU A 18 13.62 -15.67 -30.54
N ALA A 19 14.46 -16.54 -29.97
CA ALA A 19 14.31 -17.03 -28.61
C ALA A 19 14.35 -15.89 -27.58
N THR A 20 15.28 -14.94 -27.74
CA THR A 20 15.39 -13.76 -26.87
C THR A 20 14.16 -12.87 -27.00
N SER A 21 13.66 -12.65 -28.21
CA SER A 21 12.45 -11.84 -28.43
C SER A 21 11.22 -12.43 -27.73
N VAL A 22 11.03 -13.75 -27.82
CA VAL A 22 9.92 -14.46 -27.15
C VAL A 22 10.07 -14.40 -25.62
N LEU A 23 11.29 -14.59 -25.11
CA LEU A 23 11.59 -14.51 -23.69
C LEU A 23 11.30 -13.11 -23.12
N LEU A 24 11.67 -12.05 -23.87
CA LEU A 24 11.38 -10.67 -23.49
C LEU A 24 9.88 -10.40 -23.41
N VAL A 25 9.10 -10.89 -24.37
CA VAL A 25 7.63 -10.76 -24.35
C VAL A 25 7.05 -11.50 -23.13
N LEU A 26 7.51 -12.72 -22.87
CA LEU A 26 7.04 -13.52 -21.74
C LEU A 26 7.31 -12.83 -20.40
N PHE A 27 8.52 -12.31 -20.20
CA PHE A 27 8.83 -11.56 -18.99
C PHE A 27 8.05 -10.26 -18.88
N SER A 28 7.81 -9.57 -19.99
CA SER A 28 6.99 -8.35 -20.00
C SER A 28 5.55 -8.62 -19.52
N VAL A 29 4.95 -9.74 -19.94
CA VAL A 29 3.61 -10.14 -19.49
C VAL A 29 3.59 -10.50 -18.00
N ILE A 30 4.59 -11.24 -17.52
CA ILE A 30 4.73 -11.55 -16.09
C ILE A 30 4.86 -10.27 -15.27
N GLU A 31 5.68 -9.33 -15.74
CA GLU A 31 5.92 -8.08 -15.06
C GLU A 31 4.68 -7.20 -14.99
N MET A 32 3.90 -7.15 -16.07
CA MET A 32 2.60 -6.49 -16.07
C MET A 32 1.65 -7.14 -15.06
N GLY A 33 1.66 -8.47 -14.93
CA GLY A 33 0.88 -9.19 -13.92
C GLY A 33 1.26 -8.80 -12.49
N ARG A 34 2.56 -8.70 -12.19
CA ARG A 34 3.07 -8.26 -10.89
C ARG A 34 2.72 -6.80 -10.58
N TYR A 35 2.74 -5.93 -11.60
CA TYR A 35 2.32 -4.55 -11.47
C TYR A 35 0.83 -4.43 -11.10
N VAL A 36 -0.04 -5.14 -11.83
CA VAL A 36 -1.49 -5.15 -11.57
C VAL A 36 -1.82 -5.78 -10.21
N TYR A 37 -1.08 -6.82 -9.80
CA TYR A 37 -1.18 -7.37 -8.44
C TYR A 37 -0.88 -6.30 -7.38
N SER A 38 0.17 -5.51 -7.58
CA SER A 38 0.57 -4.45 -6.64
C SER A 38 -0.50 -3.36 -6.48
N LEU A 39 -1.16 -2.98 -7.58
CA LEU A 39 -2.28 -2.03 -7.56
C LEU A 39 -3.50 -2.57 -6.79
N GLN A 40 -3.87 -3.84 -7.01
CA GLN A 40 -4.98 -4.47 -6.31
C GLN A 40 -4.66 -4.59 -4.81
N MET A 41 -3.44 -5.00 -4.49
CA MET A 41 -3.01 -5.16 -3.12
C MET A 41 -2.99 -3.83 -2.35
N ALA A 42 -2.54 -2.74 -2.99
CA ALA A 42 -2.60 -1.41 -2.38
C ALA A 42 -4.04 -1.01 -2.00
N ASN A 43 -5.02 -1.28 -2.88
CA ASN A 43 -6.44 -1.05 -2.59
C ASN A 43 -6.94 -1.91 -1.43
N ASP A 44 -6.63 -3.20 -1.42
CA ASP A 44 -7.07 -4.10 -0.34
C ASP A 44 -6.45 -3.72 1.01
N ILE A 45 -5.18 -3.30 1.03
CA ILE A 45 -4.52 -2.79 2.25
C ILE A 45 -5.25 -1.55 2.76
N THR A 46 -5.49 -0.54 1.92
CA THR A 46 -6.19 0.68 2.38
C THR A 46 -7.57 0.35 2.96
N ARG A 47 -8.33 -0.55 2.32
CA ARG A 47 -9.64 -0.99 2.81
C ARG A 47 -9.55 -1.74 4.13
N LYS A 48 -8.56 -2.62 4.29
CA LYS A 48 -8.34 -3.38 5.53
C LYS A 48 -7.94 -2.46 6.68
N VAL A 49 -6.96 -1.57 6.46
CA VAL A 49 -6.52 -0.59 7.46
C VAL A 49 -7.66 0.34 7.82
N ALA A 50 -8.44 0.83 6.85
CA ALA A 50 -9.56 1.72 7.13
C ALA A 50 -10.61 1.01 8.02
N ARG A 51 -10.91 -0.27 7.76
CA ARG A 51 -11.82 -1.06 8.62
C ARG A 51 -11.30 -1.27 10.04
N MET A 52 -9.99 -1.41 10.21
CA MET A 52 -9.41 -1.49 11.54
C MET A 52 -9.42 -0.11 12.22
N GLY A 53 -9.11 0.95 11.48
CA GLY A 53 -9.02 2.32 12.01
C GLY A 53 -10.35 2.91 12.47
N VAL A 54 -11.48 2.44 11.95
CA VAL A 54 -12.81 2.86 12.43
C VAL A 54 -13.21 2.20 13.76
N VAL A 55 -12.56 1.10 14.15
CA VAL A 55 -12.87 0.33 15.37
C VAL A 55 -11.78 0.47 16.44
N CYS A 56 -10.51 0.56 16.06
CA CYS A 56 -9.38 0.65 16.99
C CYS A 56 -9.28 2.01 17.66
N HIS A 57 -8.58 2.07 18.78
CA HIS A 57 -8.31 3.35 19.42
C HIS A 57 -7.32 4.20 18.60
N VAL A 58 -7.47 5.53 18.67
CA VAL A 58 -6.64 6.45 17.88
C VAL A 58 -5.17 6.46 18.32
N SER A 59 -4.87 5.99 19.54
CA SER A 59 -3.51 5.80 20.05
C SER A 59 -2.73 4.75 19.27
N ASP A 60 -3.40 3.74 18.73
CA ASP A 60 -2.76 2.54 18.16
C ASP A 60 -2.55 2.68 16.65
N LYS A 61 -2.63 3.92 16.15
CA LYS A 61 -2.56 4.25 14.72
C LYS A 61 -1.29 3.69 14.06
N ASP A 62 -0.17 3.68 14.77
CA ASP A 62 1.12 3.25 14.22
C ASP A 62 1.23 1.72 14.15
N ASP A 63 0.69 1.02 15.14
CA ASP A 63 0.63 -0.44 15.15
C ASP A 63 -0.32 -0.97 14.07
N LEU A 64 -1.38 -0.23 13.77
CA LEU A 64 -2.35 -0.54 12.72
C LEU A 64 -1.70 -0.75 11.34
N ALA A 65 -0.72 0.09 11.00
CA ALA A 65 0.02 -0.02 9.76
C ALA A 65 0.88 -1.29 9.73
N ALA A 66 1.52 -1.63 10.85
CA ALA A 66 2.32 -2.85 10.98
C ALA A 66 1.44 -4.10 10.86
N LEU A 67 0.30 -4.15 11.54
CA LEU A 67 -0.67 -5.27 11.49
C LEU A 67 -1.23 -5.50 10.08
N ALA A 68 -1.41 -4.44 9.28
CA ALA A 68 -1.93 -4.56 7.93
C ALA A 68 -0.94 -5.18 6.93
N ILE A 69 0.36 -4.95 7.14
CA ILE A 69 1.44 -5.29 6.19
C ILE A 69 1.87 -6.77 6.30
N GLN A 70 1.70 -7.39 7.47
CA GLN A 70 2.38 -8.66 7.82
C GLN A 70 2.15 -9.86 6.89
N ASN A 71 1.10 -9.90 6.07
CA ASN A 71 0.76 -11.13 5.34
C ASN A 71 0.78 -11.04 3.81
N TYR A 72 0.65 -9.84 3.21
CA TYR A 72 0.39 -9.76 1.75
C TYR A 72 0.91 -8.50 1.06
N ALA A 73 1.73 -7.68 1.72
CA ALA A 73 2.23 -6.44 1.12
C ALA A 73 3.04 -6.69 -0.18
N PRO A 74 2.87 -5.86 -1.23
CA PRO A 74 3.67 -5.98 -2.44
C PRO A 74 5.14 -5.64 -2.14
N ALA A 75 6.06 -6.11 -2.99
CA ALA A 75 7.48 -5.96 -2.73
C ALA A 75 7.90 -4.49 -2.55
N GLY A 76 8.67 -4.18 -1.51
CA GLY A 76 9.11 -2.81 -1.21
C GLY A 76 8.05 -1.93 -0.54
N PHE A 77 6.85 -2.46 -0.26
CA PHE A 77 5.82 -1.72 0.44
C PHE A 77 6.07 -1.75 1.95
N THR A 78 6.09 -0.56 2.57
CA THR A 78 6.42 -0.40 3.99
C THR A 78 5.37 0.42 4.72
N ALA A 79 5.41 0.44 6.05
CA ALA A 79 4.46 1.19 6.87
C ALA A 79 4.48 2.70 6.59
N SER A 80 5.62 3.26 6.16
CA SER A 80 5.73 4.67 5.81
C SER A 80 5.00 5.06 4.52
N ASN A 81 4.65 4.08 3.69
CA ASN A 81 3.82 4.30 2.51
C ASN A 81 2.32 4.44 2.86
N LEU A 82 1.92 4.08 4.08
CA LEU A 82 0.55 4.21 4.56
C LEU A 82 0.39 5.49 5.39
N ILE A 83 -0.57 6.31 4.98
CA ILE A 83 -0.97 7.52 5.69
C ILE A 83 -2.37 7.28 6.22
N ILE A 84 -2.53 7.38 7.55
CA ILE A 84 -3.81 7.23 8.24
C ILE A 84 -4.17 8.60 8.83
N GLU A 85 -5.30 9.15 8.41
CA GLU A 85 -5.81 10.46 8.81
C GLU A 85 -7.21 10.29 9.43
N TYR A 86 -7.42 10.87 10.61
CA TYR A 86 -8.75 11.01 11.21
C TYR A 86 -9.33 12.34 10.78
N LEU A 87 -10.57 12.34 10.29
CA LEU A 87 -11.23 13.53 9.73
C LEU A 87 -12.45 13.91 10.54
N ASP A 88 -12.73 15.21 10.60
CA ASP A 88 -13.95 15.77 11.17
C ASP A 88 -15.16 15.68 10.20
N GLN A 89 -16.30 16.26 10.60
CA GLN A 89 -17.49 16.33 9.74
C GLN A 89 -17.29 17.17 8.47
N SER A 90 -16.32 18.08 8.46
CA SER A 90 -15.98 18.94 7.31
C SER A 90 -14.94 18.31 6.38
N GLY A 91 -14.41 17.13 6.73
CA GLY A 91 -13.37 16.42 5.98
C GLY A 91 -11.96 16.94 6.23
N GLN A 92 -11.75 17.75 7.28
CA GLN A 92 -10.45 18.25 7.70
C GLN A 92 -9.77 17.26 8.64
N ALA A 93 -8.45 17.14 8.51
CA ALA A 93 -7.67 16.27 9.37
C ALA A 93 -7.65 16.80 10.82
N VAL A 94 -8.06 15.94 11.75
CA VAL A 94 -8.01 16.20 13.20
C VAL A 94 -6.64 15.75 13.69
N SER A 95 -5.83 16.69 14.18
CA SER A 95 -4.55 16.37 14.81
C SER A 95 -4.78 15.90 16.23
N ILE A 96 -4.53 14.61 16.49
CA ILE A 96 -4.58 14.02 17.82
C ILE A 96 -3.17 13.61 18.18
N ASN A 97 -2.63 14.18 19.24
CA ASN A 97 -1.28 13.87 19.71
C ASN A 97 -1.34 13.46 21.18
N ALA A 98 -0.51 12.49 21.57
CA ALA A 98 -0.38 12.05 22.96
C ALA A 98 0.13 13.14 23.94
N GLY A 99 0.58 14.28 23.42
CA GLY A 99 1.01 15.45 24.22
C GLY A 99 -0.07 16.50 24.48
N MET A 100 -1.31 16.27 24.05
CA MET A 100 -2.44 17.19 24.31
C MET A 100 -2.91 17.08 25.76
N SER A 101 -3.52 18.15 26.29
CA SER A 101 -4.21 18.07 27.57
C SER A 101 -5.39 17.09 27.47
N SER A 102 -5.79 16.47 28.59
CA SER A 102 -6.89 15.50 28.59
C SER A 102 -8.19 16.09 28.03
N ASP A 103 -8.45 17.37 28.29
CA ASP A 103 -9.66 18.05 27.82
C ASP A 103 -9.60 18.31 26.31
N ASP A 104 -8.49 18.85 25.80
CA ASP A 104 -8.28 19.10 24.37
C ASP A 104 -8.29 17.80 23.56
N TYR A 105 -7.75 16.72 24.14
CA TYR A 105 -7.75 15.40 23.53
C TYR A 105 -9.18 14.86 23.37
N ASN A 106 -10.00 14.95 24.43
CA ASN A 106 -11.39 14.49 24.40
C ASN A 106 -12.25 15.29 23.42
N ASP A 107 -12.06 16.62 23.37
CA ASP A 107 -12.76 17.49 22.43
C ASP A 107 -12.38 17.17 20.98
N ALA A 108 -11.09 17.06 20.68
CA ALA A 108 -10.61 16.66 19.36
C ALA A 108 -11.15 15.27 18.98
N TYR A 109 -11.10 14.32 19.92
CA TYR A 109 -11.60 12.97 19.71
C TYR A 109 -13.10 12.92 19.38
N ALA A 110 -13.92 13.73 20.05
CA ALA A 110 -15.36 13.81 19.79
C ALA A 110 -15.70 14.36 18.38
N THR A 111 -14.82 15.18 17.80
CA THR A 111 -15.01 15.76 16.46
C THR A 111 -14.77 14.78 15.31
N ILE A 112 -14.05 13.68 15.55
CA ILE A 112 -13.75 12.69 14.51
C ILE A 112 -15.05 12.06 14.00
N LYS A 113 -15.16 11.92 12.68
CA LYS A 113 -16.31 11.30 12.00
C LYS A 113 -15.92 10.34 10.89
N PHE A 114 -14.74 10.52 10.29
CA PHE A 114 -14.25 9.63 9.24
C PHE A 114 -12.80 9.24 9.49
N VAL A 115 -12.41 8.10 8.94
CA VAL A 115 -11.02 7.65 8.83
C VAL A 115 -10.69 7.59 7.35
N ARG A 116 -9.64 8.29 6.93
CA ARG A 116 -9.07 8.19 5.60
C ARG A 116 -7.74 7.46 5.69
N VAL A 117 -7.58 6.44 4.85
CA VAL A 117 -6.32 5.74 4.66
C VAL A 117 -5.88 5.92 3.24
N ARG A 118 -4.63 6.32 3.04
CA ARG A 118 -4.02 6.54 1.74
C ARG A 118 -2.69 5.83 1.61
N VAL A 119 -2.43 5.27 0.45
CA VAL A 119 -1.09 4.83 0.04
C VAL A 119 -0.43 5.97 -0.73
N SER A 120 0.77 6.36 -0.32
CA SER A 120 1.55 7.44 -0.92
C SER A 120 3.01 7.02 -1.11
N ASN A 121 3.65 7.59 -2.13
CA ASN A 121 5.08 7.41 -2.42
C ASN A 121 5.53 5.94 -2.57
N TYR A 122 4.63 5.05 -3.00
CA TYR A 122 5.00 3.68 -3.30
C TYR A 122 5.55 3.57 -4.73
N GLN A 123 6.76 3.02 -4.84
CA GLN A 123 7.49 2.87 -6.09
C GLN A 123 7.57 1.40 -6.45
N TYR A 124 7.06 1.04 -7.62
CA TYR A 124 7.17 -0.30 -8.16
C TYR A 124 8.46 -0.41 -8.97
N GLN A 125 9.32 -1.35 -8.58
CA GLN A 125 10.58 -1.63 -9.25
C GLN A 125 10.41 -2.76 -10.27
N LEU A 126 10.69 -2.47 -11.53
CA LEU A 126 10.77 -3.45 -12.60
C LEU A 126 11.95 -4.40 -12.39
N ILE A 127 11.83 -5.64 -12.87
CA ILE A 127 12.96 -6.57 -12.92
C ILE A 127 14.12 -5.93 -13.72
N GLY A 128 15.36 -6.10 -13.24
CA GLY A 128 16.53 -5.36 -13.70
C GLY A 128 16.78 -5.37 -15.22
N PHE A 129 16.51 -6.48 -15.91
CA PHE A 129 16.67 -6.55 -17.38
C PHE A 129 15.51 -5.89 -18.17
N LEU A 130 14.39 -5.55 -17.51
CA LEU A 130 13.29 -4.75 -18.03
C LEU A 130 13.36 -3.27 -17.60
N SER A 131 14.43 -2.87 -16.90
CA SER A 131 14.62 -1.49 -16.45
C SER A 131 14.61 -0.47 -17.59
N PHE A 132 14.87 -0.89 -18.83
CA PHE A 132 14.79 -0.03 -20.01
C PHE A 132 13.37 0.47 -20.34
N LEU A 133 12.32 -0.13 -19.75
CA LEU A 133 10.93 0.25 -20.01
C LEU A 133 10.49 1.51 -19.24
N ALA A 134 11.23 1.93 -18.21
CA ALA A 134 10.92 3.11 -17.40
C ALA A 134 12.21 3.81 -16.95
N GLU A 135 12.11 5.07 -16.54
CA GLU A 135 13.27 5.80 -16.03
C GLU A 135 13.79 5.14 -14.74
N GLY A 136 15.01 4.60 -14.78
CA GLY A 136 15.61 3.84 -13.67
C GLY A 136 14.90 2.50 -13.37
N GLY A 137 14.00 2.04 -14.23
CA GLY A 137 13.17 0.86 -13.97
C GLY A 137 12.12 1.07 -12.86
N VAL A 138 11.81 2.32 -12.51
CA VAL A 138 10.84 2.65 -11.46
C VAL A 138 9.54 3.14 -12.07
N ILE A 139 8.42 2.61 -11.57
CA ILE A 139 7.08 3.06 -11.91
C ILE A 139 6.42 3.60 -10.64
N LEU A 140 5.97 4.86 -10.69
CA LEU A 140 5.18 5.46 -9.62
C LEU A 140 3.78 4.86 -9.63
N LEU A 141 3.34 4.31 -8.49
CA LEU A 141 1.94 3.94 -8.35
C LEU A 141 1.10 5.18 -8.04
N PRO A 142 -0.10 5.30 -8.64
CA PRO A 142 -1.05 6.34 -8.25
C PRO A 142 -1.48 6.16 -6.80
N ASP A 143 -1.76 7.28 -6.14
CA ASP A 143 -2.28 7.30 -4.78
C ASP A 143 -3.64 6.59 -4.73
N MET A 144 -3.76 5.62 -3.81
CA MET A 144 -5.01 4.90 -3.54
C MET A 144 -5.51 5.35 -2.18
N GLU A 145 -6.78 5.70 -2.08
CA GLU A 145 -7.39 6.11 -0.83
C GLU A 145 -8.72 5.40 -0.56
N THR A 146 -8.97 5.12 0.72
CA THR A 146 -10.25 4.63 1.21
C THR A 146 -10.66 5.47 2.42
N THR A 147 -11.89 6.00 2.39
CA THR A 147 -12.49 6.72 3.52
C THR A 147 -13.70 5.96 4.04
N LEU A 148 -13.77 5.76 5.35
CA LEU A 148 -14.88 5.10 6.03
C LEU A 148 -15.37 5.94 7.22
N PRO A 149 -16.68 5.94 7.52
CA PRO A 149 -17.20 6.57 8.73
C PRO A 149 -16.74 5.78 9.97
N ILE A 150 -16.53 6.47 11.07
CA ILE A 150 -16.08 5.86 12.32
C ILE A 150 -17.18 4.97 12.93
N GLU A 151 -16.77 3.92 13.63
CA GLU A 151 -17.66 3.05 14.39
C GLU A 151 -17.43 3.25 15.90
N SER A 152 -16.63 2.40 16.53
CA SER A 152 -16.43 2.41 17.98
C SER A 152 -15.21 3.23 18.43
N LEU A 153 -14.21 3.42 17.55
CA LEU A 153 -12.91 4.04 17.87
C LEU A 153 -12.28 3.56 19.21
N GLY A 154 -12.49 2.30 19.53
CA GLY A 154 -11.97 1.61 20.72
C GLY A 154 -12.82 1.80 21.97
N VAL A 155 -13.86 2.65 21.95
CA VAL A 155 -14.66 2.98 23.14
C VAL A 155 -15.78 1.98 23.35
N ILE A 156 -15.69 1.21 24.43
CA ILE A 156 -16.73 0.27 24.85
C ILE A 156 -17.63 0.94 25.90
N ARG A 157 -18.95 0.75 25.79
CA ARG A 157 -19.88 1.26 26.82
C ARG A 157 -19.67 0.52 28.16
N PRO A 158 -19.64 1.25 29.28
CA PRO A 158 -19.62 0.63 30.59
C PRO A 158 -20.84 -0.28 30.78
N THR A 159 -20.61 -1.49 31.27
CA THR A 159 -21.64 -2.52 31.51
C THR A 159 -21.78 -2.73 33.00
N LEU A 160 -22.89 -3.30 33.50
CA LEU A 160 -23.07 -3.58 34.94
C LEU A 160 -21.95 -4.44 35.54
N ALA A 161 -21.25 -5.24 34.73
CA ALA A 161 -20.09 -6.02 35.14
C ALA A 161 -18.76 -5.21 35.17
N HIS A 162 -18.69 -4.08 34.47
CA HIS A 162 -17.53 -3.20 34.35
C HIS A 162 -18.01 -1.74 34.27
N PRO A 163 -18.10 -1.04 35.42
CA PRO A 163 -18.69 0.30 35.48
C PRO A 163 -17.80 1.41 34.88
N GLU A 164 -16.53 1.10 34.56
CA GLU A 164 -15.61 2.00 33.87
C GLU A 164 -15.70 1.86 32.34
N SER A 165 -15.51 2.94 31.60
CA SER A 165 -15.30 2.89 30.15
C SER A 165 -13.93 2.27 29.87
N ARG A 166 -13.90 1.18 29.10
CA ARG A 166 -12.65 0.57 28.62
C ARG A 166 -12.38 0.92 27.18
N HIS A 167 -11.09 1.08 26.88
CA HIS A 167 -10.57 1.13 25.54
C HIS A 167 -10.11 -0.26 25.12
N THR A 168 -10.37 -0.62 23.86
CA THR A 168 -9.88 -1.87 23.27
C THR A 168 -8.71 -1.52 22.39
N ASP A 169 -7.54 -2.05 22.75
CA ASP A 169 -6.35 -1.95 21.92
C ASP A 169 -6.44 -2.95 20.76
N CYS A 170 -5.82 -2.59 19.65
CA CYS A 170 -5.56 -3.46 18.51
C CYS A 170 -4.09 -3.90 18.52
#